data_AF-A0A1V5W155-F1
#
_entry.id   AF-A0A1V5W155-F1
#
_cell.length_a   1.000
_cell.length_b   1.000
_cell.length_c   1.000
_cell.angle_alpha   90.00
_cell.angle_beta   90.00
_cell.angle_gamma   90.00
#
_symmetry.space_group_name_H-M   'P 1'
#
loop_
_entity.id
_entity.type
_entity.pdbx_description
1 polymer ?
#
loop_
_entity_poly.entity_id
_entity_poly.type
_entity_poly.pdbx_seq_one_letter_code
_entity_poly.pdbx_strand_id
1 'polypeptide(L)'
;MKSLGWIFFCLIITVSSFIYSQEVKNLSTIAVDIEQYLNKEITLTMRLKNVDLTFEKIVFYDSSNIDVEFDISGKERKALLGPYMKNIHEGMFYVVTFRVSGLTPSGLIIGQLKSFVPFFAEKLPE
;
A
#
# COMPACT_ATOMS: atom_id res chain seq x y z
N MET A 1 -37.25 -17.27 40.05
CA MET A 1 -36.92 -16.09 39.21
C MET A 1 -35.44 -16.17 38.87
N LYS A 2 -35.10 -16.74 37.70
CA LYS A 2 -33.73 -17.09 37.31
C LYS A 2 -33.33 -16.28 36.07
N SER A 3 -32.20 -15.59 36.22
CA SER A 3 -31.25 -15.14 35.19
C SER A 3 -31.83 -14.55 33.89
N LEU A 4 -32.07 -13.23 33.89
CA LEU A 4 -32.29 -12.42 32.69
C LEU A 4 -31.10 -11.45 32.50
N GLY A 5 -29.87 -11.97 32.55
CA GLY A 5 -28.64 -11.16 32.55
C GLY A 5 -27.60 -11.53 31.51
N TRP A 6 -27.88 -12.52 30.65
CA TRP A 6 -26.87 -13.09 29.73
C TRP A 6 -27.11 -12.77 28.25
N ILE A 7 -28.23 -12.12 27.90
CA ILE A 7 -28.56 -11.83 26.50
C ILE A 7 -27.85 -10.58 25.97
N PHE A 8 -27.36 -9.70 26.85
CA PHE A 8 -26.67 -8.47 26.42
C PHE A 8 -25.17 -8.64 26.11
N PHE A 9 -24.56 -9.81 26.38
CA PHE A 9 -23.13 -10.01 26.14
C PHE A 9 -22.81 -10.58 24.74
N CYS A 10 -23.80 -11.14 24.04
CA CYS A 10 -23.58 -11.65 22.67
C CYS A 10 -23.72 -10.58 21.57
N LEU A 11 -24.30 -9.41 21.86
CA LEU A 11 -24.47 -8.35 20.84
C LEU A 11 -23.20 -7.50 20.63
N ILE A 12 -22.19 -7.62 21.49
CA ILE A 12 -20.92 -6.88 21.36
C ILE A 12 -19.90 -7.68 20.50
N ILE A 13 -20.18 -8.93 20.15
CA ILE A 13 -19.23 -9.82 19.44
C ILE A 13 -19.52 -9.87 17.92
N THR A 14 -20.59 -9.26 17.41
CA THR A 14 -20.91 -9.26 15.97
C THR A 14 -20.20 -8.17 15.15
N VAL A 15 -19.42 -7.29 15.79
CA VAL A 15 -18.42 -6.47 15.08
C VAL A 15 -17.05 -7.15 15.19
N SER A 16 -17.01 -8.47 15.08
CA SER A 16 -15.84 -9.15 14.54
C SER A 16 -15.74 -8.74 13.09
N SER A 17 -15.17 -7.55 12.88
CA SER A 17 -14.73 -7.05 11.59
C SER A 17 -14.14 -8.23 10.84
N PHE A 18 -14.84 -8.63 9.78
CA PHE A 18 -14.29 -9.52 8.77
C PHE A 18 -12.98 -8.87 8.33
N ILE A 19 -11.87 -9.26 8.94
CA ILE A 19 -10.54 -9.06 8.35
C ILE A 19 -10.46 -10.13 7.28
N TYR A 20 -11.28 -9.97 6.25
CA TYR A 20 -11.07 -10.66 5.00
C TYR A 20 -9.91 -9.90 4.37
N SER A 21 -8.71 -10.46 4.50
CA SER A 21 -7.56 -10.03 3.72
C SER A 21 -7.85 -10.42 2.28
N GLN A 22 -8.55 -9.56 1.53
CA GLN A 22 -8.62 -9.70 0.09
C GLN A 22 -7.19 -9.68 -0.44
N GLU A 23 -6.83 -10.70 -1.21
CA GLU A 23 -5.55 -10.75 -1.91
C GLU A 23 -5.58 -9.66 -2.99
N VAL A 24 -5.02 -8.50 -2.67
CA VAL A 24 -4.97 -7.38 -3.60
C VAL A 24 -4.00 -7.73 -4.71
N LYS A 25 -4.53 -7.95 -5.91
CA LYS A 25 -3.75 -8.44 -7.04
C LYS A 25 -3.08 -7.32 -7.84
N ASN A 26 -3.73 -6.17 -7.96
CA ASN A 26 -3.29 -5.06 -8.79
C ASN A 26 -3.91 -3.72 -8.32
N LEU A 27 -3.43 -2.61 -8.88
CA LEU A 27 -3.89 -1.26 -8.57
C LEU A 27 -5.30 -0.98 -9.12
N SER A 28 -5.69 -1.58 -10.25
CA SER A 28 -7.04 -1.37 -10.80
C SER A 28 -8.14 -1.85 -9.85
N THR A 29 -7.94 -2.97 -9.15
CA THR A 29 -8.86 -3.43 -8.10
C THR A 29 -8.98 -2.42 -6.95
N ILE A 30 -7.87 -1.80 -6.55
CA ILE A 30 -7.88 -0.77 -5.50
C ILE A 30 -8.66 0.46 -5.98
N ALA A 31 -8.48 0.87 -7.23
CA ALA A 31 -9.13 2.05 -7.78
C ALA A 31 -10.65 1.88 -7.92
N VAL A 32 -11.12 0.68 -8.31
CA VAL A 32 -12.56 0.39 -8.44
C VAL A 32 -13.27 0.44 -7.08
N ASP A 33 -12.66 -0.13 -6.03
CA ASP A 33 -13.27 -0.24 -4.70
C ASP A 33 -12.51 0.58 -3.64
N ILE A 34 -12.12 1.81 -3.98
CA ILE A 34 -11.22 2.64 -3.14
C ILE A 34 -11.68 2.76 -1.68
N GLU A 35 -12.98 2.85 -1.44
CA GLU A 35 -13.57 2.97 -0.10
C GLU A 35 -13.17 1.82 0.82
N GLN A 36 -13.03 0.61 0.28
CA GLN A 36 -12.60 -0.56 1.05
C GLN A 36 -11.12 -0.52 1.40
N TYR A 37 -10.32 0.26 0.67
CA TYR A 37 -8.87 0.30 0.82
C TYR A 37 -8.35 1.56 1.51
N LEU A 38 -9.18 2.60 1.68
CA LEU A 38 -8.80 3.82 2.38
C LEU A 38 -8.12 3.52 3.72
N ASN A 39 -6.97 4.14 3.94
CA ASN A 39 -6.10 3.99 5.11
C ASN A 39 -5.52 2.59 5.35
N LYS A 40 -5.79 1.60 4.49
CA LYS A 40 -5.14 0.28 4.56
C LYS A 40 -3.73 0.34 3.98
N GLU A 41 -2.87 -0.47 4.56
CA GLU A 41 -1.54 -0.72 4.03
C GLU A 41 -1.61 -1.88 3.05
N ILE A 42 -1.11 -1.63 1.85
CA ILE A 42 -1.14 -2.56 0.73
C ILE A 42 0.29 -2.80 0.30
N THR A 43 0.61 -4.07 0.06
CA THR A 43 1.89 -4.51 -0.47
C THR A 43 1.67 -5.11 -1.84
N LEU A 44 2.31 -4.56 -2.88
CA LEU A 44 2.25 -5.06 -4.25
C LEU A 44 3.65 -5.23 -4.83
N THR A 45 3.82 -6.26 -5.65
CA THR A 45 4.99 -6.36 -6.53
C THR A 45 4.76 -5.47 -7.75
N MET A 46 5.56 -4.42 -7.89
CA MET A 46 5.45 -3.42 -8.95
C MET A 46 6.82 -3.16 -9.58
N ARG A 47 6.83 -2.56 -10.77
CA ARG A 47 8.06 -2.10 -11.42
C ARG A 47 8.27 -0.62 -11.16
N LEU A 48 9.53 -0.24 -10.93
CA LEU A 48 9.88 1.18 -10.87
C LEU A 48 9.76 1.79 -12.26
N LYS A 49 8.99 2.88 -12.38
CA LYS A 49 8.89 3.66 -13.60
C LYS A 49 9.94 4.75 -13.66
N ASN A 50 10.08 5.55 -12.61
CA ASN A 50 11.09 6.59 -12.49
C ASN A 50 11.16 7.14 -11.06
N VAL A 51 12.26 7.84 -10.77
CA VAL A 51 12.43 8.68 -9.58
C VAL A 51 12.73 10.09 -10.07
N ASP A 52 11.91 11.06 -9.68
CA ASP A 52 12.12 12.47 -9.95
C ASP A 52 12.62 13.17 -8.68
N LEU A 53 13.91 13.46 -8.64
CA LEU A 53 14.53 14.12 -7.48
C LEU A 53 14.30 15.64 -7.46
N THR A 54 13.87 16.24 -8.56
CA THR A 54 13.56 17.67 -8.63
C THR A 54 12.19 17.96 -8.02
N PHE A 55 11.19 17.14 -8.33
CA PHE A 55 9.84 17.24 -7.75
C PHE A 55 9.63 16.32 -6.54
N GLU A 56 10.66 15.58 -6.14
CA GLU A 56 10.65 14.65 -5.01
C GLU A 56 9.51 13.64 -5.11
N LYS A 57 9.45 12.95 -6.26
CA LYS A 57 8.44 11.94 -6.58
C LYS A 57 9.08 10.61 -6.96
N ILE A 58 8.36 9.53 -6.70
CA ILE A 58 8.69 8.19 -7.20
C ILE A 58 7.44 7.54 -7.78
N VAL A 59 7.57 6.93 -8.95
CA VAL A 59 6.44 6.32 -9.65
C VAL A 59 6.72 4.84 -9.87
N PHE A 60 5.73 4.03 -9.52
CA PHE A 60 5.71 2.60 -9.80
C PHE A 60 4.54 2.28 -10.72
N TYR A 61 4.60 1.12 -11.38
CA TYR A 61 3.46 0.58 -12.12
C TYR A 61 3.30 -0.91 -11.88
N ASP A 62 2.05 -1.36 -11.90
CA ASP A 62 1.71 -2.77 -11.69
C ASP A 62 1.72 -3.59 -12.99
N SER A 63 1.34 -4.86 -12.89
CA SER A 63 1.21 -5.77 -14.03
C SER A 63 0.09 -5.38 -15.02
N SER A 64 -0.82 -4.50 -14.62
CA SER A 64 -1.89 -3.97 -15.46
C SER A 64 -1.52 -2.63 -16.11
N ASN A 65 -0.24 -2.22 -16.01
CA ASN A 65 0.30 -0.94 -16.49
C ASN A 65 -0.40 0.28 -15.90
N ILE A 66 -0.91 0.17 -14.68
CA ILE A 66 -1.44 1.32 -13.94
C ILE A 66 -0.32 1.93 -13.11
N ASP A 67 -0.16 3.24 -13.21
CA ASP A 67 0.83 3.99 -12.44
C ASP A 67 0.29 4.32 -11.03
N VAL A 68 1.20 4.37 -10.07
CA VAL A 68 1.00 5.00 -8.76
C VAL A 68 2.19 5.91 -8.46
N GLU A 69 1.89 7.16 -8.11
CA GLU A 69 2.88 8.19 -7.79
C GLU A 69 2.90 8.45 -6.28
N PHE A 70 4.10 8.53 -5.72
CA PHE A 70 4.31 8.85 -4.31
C PHE A 70 5.17 10.10 -4.14
N ASP A 71 4.72 11.00 -3.29
CA ASP A 71 5.50 12.12 -2.77
C ASP A 71 6.52 11.62 -1.74
N ILE A 72 7.80 11.84 -2.03
CA ILE A 72 8.94 11.48 -1.18
C ILE A 72 9.64 12.70 -0.56
N SER A 73 9.01 13.87 -0.66
CA SER A 73 9.48 15.10 -0.03
C SER A 73 9.47 15.03 1.50
N GLY A 74 10.25 15.90 2.12
CA GLY A 74 10.30 16.04 3.58
C GLY A 74 11.36 15.18 4.27
N LYS A 75 11.88 15.72 5.38
CA LYS A 75 13.04 15.14 6.10
C LYS A 75 12.78 13.73 6.62
N GLU A 76 11.59 13.47 7.15
CA GLU A 76 11.21 12.16 7.68
C GLU A 76 11.17 11.10 6.57
N ARG A 77 10.50 11.40 5.44
CA ARG A 77 10.45 10.48 4.29
C ARG A 77 11.83 10.23 3.70
N LYS A 78 12.68 11.25 3.58
CA LYS A 78 14.07 11.10 3.14
C LYS A 78 14.89 10.20 4.06
N ALA A 79 14.72 10.33 5.38
CA ALA A 79 15.41 9.46 6.33
C ALA A 79 14.93 8.00 6.23
N LEU A 80 13.61 7.80 6.08
CA LEU A 80 12.98 6.49 5.96
C LEU A 80 13.31 5.80 4.63
N LEU A 81 13.30 6.54 3.52
CA LEU A 81 13.49 6.00 2.17
C LEU A 81 14.97 5.98 1.73
N GLY A 82 15.82 6.80 2.35
CA GLY A 82 17.23 6.97 2.00
C GLY A 82 18.04 5.67 1.87
N PRO A 83 17.89 4.69 2.78
CA PRO A 83 18.56 3.39 2.63
C PRO A 83 18.18 2.65 1.33
N TYR A 84 16.91 2.71 0.92
CA TYR A 84 16.39 2.01 -0.26
C TYR A 84 16.76 2.70 -1.58
N MET A 85 16.99 4.02 -1.56
CA MET A 85 17.31 4.82 -2.75
C MET A 85 18.72 4.57 -3.32
N LYS A 86 19.64 3.98 -2.53
CA LYS A 86 21.05 3.80 -2.96
C LYS A 86 21.23 2.83 -4.12
N ASN A 87 20.33 1.86 -4.26
CA ASN A 87 20.44 0.77 -5.24
C ASN A 87 19.14 0.62 -6.05
N ILE A 88 18.48 1.75 -6.32
CA ILE A 88 17.23 1.76 -7.06
C ILE A 88 17.50 1.84 -8.57
N HIS A 89 16.78 1.05 -9.36
CA HIS A 89 16.96 0.97 -10.82
C HIS A 89 15.60 0.94 -11.52
N GLU A 90 15.48 1.77 -12.56
CA GLU A 90 14.28 1.81 -13.40
C GLU A 90 14.02 0.46 -14.07
N GLY A 91 12.74 0.10 -14.21
CA GLY A 91 12.29 -1.15 -14.81
C GLY A 91 12.41 -2.38 -13.91
N MET A 92 13.12 -2.30 -12.79
CA MET A 92 13.27 -3.41 -11.84
C MET A 92 12.00 -3.63 -11.01
N PHE A 93 11.80 -4.88 -10.58
CA PHE A 93 10.71 -5.26 -9.69
C PHE A 93 11.04 -4.97 -8.23
N TYR A 94 10.06 -4.38 -7.54
CA TYR A 94 10.09 -4.08 -6.13
C TYR A 94 8.83 -4.59 -5.46
N VAL A 95 8.94 -5.04 -4.23
CA VAL A 95 7.81 -5.20 -3.33
C VAL A 95 7.61 -3.87 -2.62
N VAL A 96 6.48 -3.22 -2.91
CA VAL A 96 6.19 -1.85 -2.51
C VAL A 96 5.03 -1.86 -1.53
N THR A 97 5.27 -1.36 -0.32
CA THR A 97 4.25 -1.19 0.71
C THR A 97 3.86 0.28 0.80
N PHE A 98 2.58 0.58 0.71
CA PHE A 98 2.05 1.93 0.81
C PHE A 98 0.69 1.96 1.50
N ARG A 99 0.36 3.09 2.12
CA ARG A 99 -0.96 3.33 2.68
C ARG A 99 -1.83 4.08 1.66
N VAL A 100 -3.00 3.55 1.35
CA VAL A 100 -3.94 4.20 0.43
C VAL A 100 -4.55 5.42 1.08
N SER A 101 -4.55 6.56 0.38
CA SER A 101 -5.11 7.82 0.86
C SER A 101 -6.31 8.30 0.04
N GLY A 102 -6.43 7.84 -1.22
CA GLY A 102 -7.59 8.14 -2.06
C GLY A 102 -7.29 8.02 -3.55
N LEU A 103 -8.07 8.73 -4.35
CA LEU A 103 -7.88 8.86 -5.81
C LEU A 103 -7.70 10.32 -6.20
N THR A 104 -6.94 10.56 -7.27
CA THR A 104 -6.96 11.83 -7.99
C THR A 104 -8.29 11.97 -8.76
N PRO A 105 -8.66 13.19 -9.20
CA PRO A 105 -9.80 13.38 -10.09
C PRO A 105 -9.71 12.59 -11.41
N SER A 106 -8.50 12.22 -11.82
CA SER A 106 -8.24 11.37 -13.00
C SER A 106 -8.30 9.87 -12.72
N GLY A 107 -8.60 9.45 -11.49
CA GLY A 107 -8.72 8.04 -11.11
C GLY A 107 -7.40 7.34 -10.78
N LEU A 108 -6.32 8.09 -10.55
CA LEU A 108 -5.03 7.53 -10.12
C LEU A 108 -4.99 7.38 -8.60
N ILE A 109 -4.34 6.33 -8.10
CA ILE A 109 -4.22 6.09 -6.66
C ILE A 109 -3.25 7.10 -6.04
N ILE A 110 -3.70 7.70 -4.94
CA ILE A 110 -2.88 8.52 -4.05
C ILE A 110 -2.58 7.69 -2.81
N GLY A 111 -1.32 7.63 -2.41
CA GLY A 111 -0.93 6.94 -1.18
C GLY A 111 0.33 7.50 -0.54
N GLN A 112 0.61 7.01 0.66
CA GLN A 112 1.84 7.27 1.38
C GLN A 112 2.76 6.06 1.26
N LEU A 113 3.89 6.22 0.57
CA LEU A 113 4.92 5.19 0.48
C LEU A 113 5.49 4.87 1.87
N LYS A 114 5.54 3.59 2.23
CA LYS A 114 6.06 3.10 3.52
C LYS A 114 7.38 2.36 3.37
N SER A 115 7.51 1.53 2.34
CA SER A 115 8.76 0.85 2.02
C SER A 115 8.73 0.37 0.58
N PHE A 116 9.91 0.11 0.03
CA PHE A 116 10.05 -0.64 -1.20
C PHE A 116 11.36 -1.42 -1.14
N VAL A 117 11.31 -2.71 -1.41
CA VAL A 117 12.50 -3.58 -1.42
C VAL A 117 12.62 -4.27 -2.77
N PRO A 118 13.84 -4.47 -3.30
CA PRO A 118 14.00 -5.21 -4.55
C PRO A 118 13.39 -6.61 -4.41
N PHE A 119 12.56 -7.03 -5.37
CA PHE A 119 11.83 -8.31 -5.29
C PHE A 119 12.77 -9.53 -5.13
N PHE A 120 13.97 -9.46 -5.69
CA PHE A 120 14.96 -10.53 -5.54
C PHE A 120 15.51 -10.66 -4.11
N ALA A 121 15.43 -9.60 -3.29
CA ALA A 121 15.88 -9.64 -1.91
C ALA A 121 14.96 -10.49 -1.02
N GLU A 122 13.69 -10.65 -1.36
CA GLU A 122 12.77 -11.55 -0.64
C GLU A 122 13.03 -13.04 -0.91
N LYS A 123 13.77 -13.37 -1.98
CA LYS A 123 14.03 -14.76 -2.40
C LYS A 123 15.38 -15.31 -1.93
N LEU A 124 16.17 -14.52 -1.22
CA LEU A 124 17.43 -15.00 -0.66
C LEU A 124 17.14 -15.71 0.68
N PRO A 125 17.43 -17.01 0.82
CA PRO A 125 17.38 -17.67 2.12
C PRO A 125 18.44 -17.06 3.06
N GLU A 126 18.12 -16.99 4.36
CA GLU A 126 19.06 -16.62 5.43
C GLU A 126 20.29 -17.53 5.47
#